data_AF-A0A8T6VQT1-F1
#
_entry.id   AF-A0A8T6VQT1-F1
#
_cell.length_a   1.000
_cell.length_b   1.000
_cell.length_c   1.000
_cell.angle_alpha   90.00
_cell.angle_beta   90.00
_cell.angle_gamma   90.00
#
_symmetry.space_group_name_H-M   'P 1'
#
loop_
_entity.id
_entity.type
_entity.pdbx_description
1 polymer ?
#
loop_
_entity_poly.entity_id
_entity_poly.type
_entity_poly.pdbx_seq_one_letter_code
_entity_poly.pdbx_strand_id
1 'polypeptide(L)'
;QFLGEVHENTLEKIKTLLSSIVFSPFNVKFIGVGTFPRPSKPRIIWIGTDGEGGNNLVHLAKQIEDVLEPIGFKPDKPFKPHITVFRVKKNPTNIIKQLEKF
;
A
#
# COMPACT_ATOMS: atom_id res chain seq x y z
N GLN A 1 -4.92 -3.35 3.27
CA GLN A 1 -4.38 -3.66 4.61
C GLN A 1 -3.46 -4.89 4.60
N PHE A 2 -2.67 -5.14 5.65
CA PHE A 2 -1.94 -6.41 5.85
C PHE A 2 -2.79 -7.36 6.71
N LEU A 3 -2.97 -8.61 6.29
CA LEU A 3 -3.87 -9.57 6.97
C LEU A 3 -3.20 -10.35 8.11
N GLY A 4 -1.87 -10.26 8.25
CA GLY A 4 -1.16 -10.99 9.30
C GLY A 4 -1.10 -12.49 9.06
N GLU A 5 -0.91 -13.23 10.15
CA GLU A 5 -1.05 -14.68 10.16
C GLU A 5 -2.53 -15.05 10.12
N VAL A 6 -2.88 -15.99 9.23
CA VAL A 6 -4.25 -16.45 9.04
C VAL A 6 -4.31 -17.97 9.14
N HIS A 7 -5.31 -18.48 9.84
CA HIS A 7 -5.57 -19.92 9.86
C HIS A 7 -6.05 -20.42 8.50
N GLU A 8 -5.75 -21.67 8.17
CA GLU A 8 -6.08 -22.29 6.87
C GLU A 8 -7.58 -22.23 6.54
N ASN A 9 -8.44 -22.45 7.54
CA ASN A 9 -9.90 -22.34 7.38
C ASN A 9 -10.36 -20.92 7.01
N THR A 10 -9.61 -19.89 7.41
CA THR A 10 -9.89 -18.49 7.05
C THR A 10 -9.32 -18.15 5.67
N LEU A 11 -8.21 -18.78 5.28
CA LEU A 11 -7.57 -18.57 3.99
C LEU A 11 -8.51 -18.90 2.82
N GLU A 12 -9.21 -20.03 2.87
CA GLU A 12 -10.16 -20.40 1.81
C GLU A 12 -11.31 -19.39 1.70
N LYS A 13 -11.83 -18.92 2.83
CA LYS A 13 -12.85 -17.86 2.85
C LYS A 13 -12.33 -16.56 2.22
N ILE A 14 -11.11 -16.15 2.56
CA ILE A 14 -10.47 -14.95 1.98
C ILE A 14 -10.37 -15.10 0.46
N LYS A 15 -9.89 -16.24 -0.05
CA LYS A 15 -9.76 -16.48 -1.50
C LYS A 15 -11.11 -16.35 -2.22
N THR A 16 -12.15 -17.02 -1.69
CA THR A 16 -13.50 -16.96 -2.27
C THR A 16 -14.02 -15.52 -2.29
N LEU A 17 -13.90 -14.81 -1.18
CA LEU A 17 -14.35 -13.43 -1.07
C LEU A 17 -13.62 -12.50 -2.05
N LEU A 18 -12.28 -12.57 -2.09
CA LEU A 18 -11.48 -11.78 -3.03
C LEU A 18 -11.80 -12.08 -4.50
N SER A 19 -12.13 -13.34 -4.83
CA SER A 19 -12.49 -13.73 -6.20
C SER A 19 -13.82 -13.12 -6.70
N SER A 20 -14.69 -12.66 -5.79
CA SER A 20 -15.93 -11.98 -6.16
C SER A 20 -15.74 -10.52 -6.57
N ILE A 21 -14.55 -9.95 -6.33
CA ILE A 21 -14.26 -8.56 -6.66
C ILE A 21 -14.06 -8.45 -8.18
N VAL A 22 -14.88 -7.62 -8.81
CA VAL A 22 -14.78 -7.31 -10.24
C VAL A 22 -14.25 -5.89 -10.41
N PHE A 23 -13.19 -5.75 -11.21
CA PHE A 23 -12.63 -4.46 -11.60
C PHE A 23 -12.05 -4.56 -13.02
N SER A 24 -12.04 -3.45 -13.73
CA SER A 24 -11.40 -3.36 -15.05
C SER A 24 -9.90 -3.11 -14.90
N PRO A 25 -9.05 -3.68 -15.77
CA PRO A 25 -7.64 -3.31 -15.82
C PRO A 25 -7.46 -1.80 -16.00
N PHE A 26 -6.50 -1.21 -15.30
CA PHE A 26 -6.18 0.21 -15.39
C PHE A 26 -4.67 0.43 -15.35
N ASN A 27 -4.23 1.57 -15.89
CA ASN A 27 -2.83 1.98 -15.85
C ASN A 27 -2.51 2.70 -14.55
N VAL A 28 -1.28 2.52 -14.07
CA VAL A 28 -0.72 3.26 -12.94
C VAL A 28 0.68 3.71 -13.31
N LYS A 29 0.96 5.00 -13.22
CA LYS A 29 2.33 5.50 -13.31
C LYS A 29 2.90 5.69 -11.92
N PHE A 30 4.13 5.22 -11.72
CA PHE A 30 4.87 5.45 -10.49
C PHE A 30 5.60 6.78 -10.59
N ILE A 31 5.26 7.72 -9.71
CA ILE A 31 5.82 9.07 -9.72
C ILE A 31 6.12 9.55 -8.30
N GLY A 32 7.13 10.40 -8.20
CA GLY A 32 7.54 11.04 -6.96
C GLY A 32 8.16 10.07 -5.95
N VAL A 33 9.08 10.59 -5.16
CA VAL A 33 9.69 9.85 -4.06
C VAL A 33 9.21 10.44 -2.73
N GLY A 34 8.84 9.55 -1.82
CA GLY A 34 8.43 9.92 -0.48
C GLY A 34 9.09 9.07 0.59
N THR A 35 8.84 9.44 1.84
CA THR A 35 9.40 8.72 2.99
C THR A 35 8.36 8.54 4.09
N PHE A 36 8.55 7.52 4.92
CA PHE A 36 7.85 7.38 6.20
C PHE A 36 8.83 7.24 7.38
N PRO A 37 8.52 7.79 8.56
CA PRO A 37 7.37 8.66 8.81
C PRO A 37 7.58 10.09 8.28
N ARG A 38 8.83 10.58 8.25
CA ARG A 38 9.17 11.92 7.76
C ARG A 38 10.57 11.95 7.13
N PRO A 39 10.85 12.88 6.21
CA PRO A 39 12.13 12.97 5.50
C PRO A 39 13.34 13.10 6.42
N SER A 40 13.23 13.84 7.54
CA SER A 40 14.34 14.05 8.48
C SER A 40 14.80 12.81 9.24
N LYS A 41 13.99 11.74 9.25
CA LYS A 41 14.33 10.46 9.89
C LYS A 41 13.57 9.34 9.18
N PRO A 42 13.92 9.03 7.92
CA PRO A 42 13.17 8.08 7.12
C PRO A 42 13.50 6.67 7.60
N ARG A 43 12.46 5.84 7.77
CA ARG A 43 12.59 4.38 7.94
C ARG A 43 12.22 3.63 6.67
N ILE A 44 11.37 4.24 5.85
CA ILE A 44 10.91 3.70 4.57
C ILE A 44 11.07 4.79 3.53
N ILE A 45 11.61 4.41 2.37
CA ILE A 45 11.58 5.22 1.14
C ILE A 45 10.66 4.50 0.16
N TRP A 46 9.79 5.25 -0.49
CA TRP A 46 8.77 4.70 -1.38
C TRP A 46 8.59 5.58 -2.62
N ILE A 47 8.03 4.99 -3.67
CA ILE A 47 7.61 5.68 -4.90
C ILE A 47 6.08 5.75 -4.89
N GLY A 48 5.54 6.95 -5.16
CA GLY A 48 4.10 7.20 -5.19
C GLY A 48 3.47 6.76 -6.51
N THR A 49 2.21 7.10 -6.69
CA THR A 49 1.46 6.87 -7.94
C THR A 49 0.93 8.19 -8.48
N ASP A 50 0.60 8.22 -9.77
CA ASP A 50 -0.19 9.31 -10.35
C ASP A 50 -1.59 9.40 -9.72
N GLY A 51 -2.27 10.53 -9.98
CA GLY A 51 -3.59 10.79 -9.39
C GLY A 51 -4.66 9.82 -9.87
N GLU A 52 -4.69 9.53 -11.18
CA GLU A 52 -5.71 8.65 -11.78
C GLU A 52 -5.53 7.20 -11.35
N GLY A 53 -4.35 6.61 -11.59
CA GLY A 53 -4.05 5.23 -11.19
C GLY A 53 -4.05 5.05 -9.68
N GLY A 54 -3.59 6.05 -8.93
CA GLY A 54 -3.68 6.08 -7.47
C GLY A 54 -5.12 6.01 -6.96
N ASN A 55 -6.03 6.78 -7.53
CA ASN A 55 -7.45 6.73 -7.16
C ASN A 55 -8.09 5.38 -7.47
N ASN A 56 -7.77 4.77 -8.62
CA ASN A 56 -8.22 3.43 -8.97
C ASN A 56 -7.73 2.38 -7.95
N LEU A 57 -6.47 2.49 -7.51
CA LEU A 57 -5.94 1.62 -6.44
C LEU A 57 -6.64 1.83 -5.10
N VAL A 58 -6.97 3.07 -4.73
CA VAL A 58 -7.73 3.36 -3.51
C VAL A 58 -9.13 2.74 -3.59
N HIS A 59 -9.80 2.83 -4.74
CA HIS A 59 -11.11 2.21 -4.93
C HIS A 59 -11.03 0.69 -4.81
N LEU A 60 -10.07 0.05 -5.49
CA LEU A 60 -9.88 -1.40 -5.39
C LEU A 60 -9.53 -1.85 -3.96
N ALA A 61 -8.67 -1.11 -3.26
CA ALA A 61 -8.36 -1.38 -1.86
C ALA A 61 -9.62 -1.30 -0.97
N LYS A 62 -10.50 -0.33 -1.22
CA LYS A 62 -11.77 -0.19 -0.50
C LYS A 62 -12.71 -1.37 -0.77
N GLN A 63 -12.83 -1.83 -2.02
CA GLN A 63 -13.61 -3.02 -2.35
C GLN A 63 -13.09 -4.26 -1.60
N ILE A 64 -11.77 -4.42 -1.50
CA ILE A 64 -11.14 -5.50 -0.71
C ILE A 64 -11.50 -5.38 0.77
N GLU A 65 -11.40 -4.18 1.34
CA GLU A 65 -11.75 -3.93 2.75
C GLU A 65 -13.22 -4.27 3.03
N ASP A 66 -14.14 -3.83 2.18
CA ASP A 66 -15.58 -4.06 2.35
C ASP A 66 -15.95 -5.55 2.28
N VAL A 67 -15.31 -6.30 1.39
CA VAL A 67 -15.53 -7.75 1.22
C VAL A 67 -14.93 -8.57 2.37
N LEU A 68 -13.85 -8.10 2.99
CA LEU A 68 -13.18 -8.80 4.10
C LEU A 68 -13.68 -8.37 5.49
N GLU A 69 -14.36 -7.22 5.61
CA GLU A 69 -14.91 -6.74 6.88
C GLU A 69 -15.83 -7.76 7.60
N PRO A 70 -16.76 -8.46 6.91
CA PRO A 70 -17.65 -9.43 7.55
C PRO A 70 -16.96 -10.60 8.25
N ILE A 71 -15.73 -10.92 7.83
CA ILE A 71 -14.91 -11.98 8.45
C ILE A 71 -13.88 -11.44 9.43
N GLY A 72 -14.00 -10.18 9.84
CA GLY A 72 -13.25 -9.57 10.94
C GLY A 72 -12.00 -8.78 10.53
N PHE A 73 -11.73 -8.64 9.23
CA PHE A 73 -10.59 -7.84 8.76
C PHE A 73 -11.00 -6.38 8.58
N LYS A 74 -10.48 -5.51 9.44
CA LYS A 74 -10.70 -4.06 9.34
C LYS A 74 -9.37 -3.32 9.10
N PRO A 75 -9.36 -2.26 8.27
CA PRO A 75 -8.16 -1.48 8.04
C PRO A 75 -7.79 -0.67 9.30
N ASP A 76 -6.49 -0.60 9.61
CA ASP A 76 -5.94 0.17 10.72
C ASP A 76 -5.69 1.65 10.34
N LYS A 77 -5.50 1.92 9.05
CA LYS A 77 -5.22 3.24 8.49
C LYS A 77 -5.73 3.35 7.06
N PRO A 78 -6.00 4.56 6.57
CA PRO A 78 -6.33 4.77 5.17
C PRO A 78 -5.26 4.20 4.25
N PHE A 79 -5.69 3.52 3.19
CA PHE A 79 -4.79 3.03 2.17
C PHE A 79 -4.13 4.20 1.43
N LYS A 80 -2.81 4.15 1.30
CA LYS A 80 -2.02 5.10 0.52
C LYS A 80 -1.25 4.32 -0.54
N PRO A 81 -1.59 4.42 -1.83
CA PRO A 81 -0.88 3.71 -2.88
C PRO A 81 0.60 4.14 -2.93
N HIS A 82 1.50 3.19 -2.74
CA HIS A 82 2.94 3.39 -2.88
C HIS A 82 3.64 2.06 -3.03
N ILE A 83 4.83 2.08 -3.65
CA ILE A 83 5.77 0.95 -3.62
C ILE A 83 6.88 1.27 -2.64
N THR A 84 7.04 0.46 -1.60
CA THR A 84 8.23 0.53 -0.74
C THR A 84 9.44 0.04 -1.53
N VAL A 85 10.46 0.90 -1.69
CA VAL A 85 11.69 0.57 -2.42
C VAL A 85 12.88 0.33 -1.49
N PHE A 86 12.94 1.07 -0.36
CA PHE A 86 14.03 0.89 0.61
C PHE A 86 13.51 0.92 2.04
N ARG A 87 14.18 0.15 2.91
CA ARG A 87 14.05 0.21 4.36
C ARG A 87 15.38 0.64 4.97
N VAL A 88 15.36 1.74 5.70
CA VAL A 88 16.55 2.39 6.25
C VAL A 88 16.85 1.80 7.63
N LYS A 89 18.00 1.12 7.79
CA LYS A 89 18.41 0.45 9.04
C LYS A 89 19.18 1.36 10.01
N LYS A 90 20.06 2.22 9.50
CA LYS A 90 20.82 3.21 10.27
C LYS A 90 20.58 4.57 9.66
N ASN A 91 20.47 5.60 10.49
CA ASN A 91 20.16 6.97 10.08
C ASN A 91 21.26 7.44 9.10
N PRO A 92 21.00 7.45 7.78
CA PRO A 92 21.98 7.88 6.82
C PRO A 92 21.93 9.40 6.86
N THR A 93 22.99 10.01 7.34
CA THR A 93 23.14 11.45 7.33
C THR A 93 22.91 11.93 5.90
N ASN A 94 21.78 12.59 5.67
CA ASN A 94 21.40 13.32 4.45
C ASN A 94 20.83 12.58 3.22
N ILE A 95 20.07 11.49 3.37
CA ILE A 95 19.33 10.88 2.23
C ILE A 95 18.40 11.88 1.53
N ILE A 96 17.79 12.84 2.24
CA ILE A 96 16.84 13.80 1.66
C ILE A 96 17.45 14.56 0.48
N LYS A 97 18.67 15.10 0.64
CA LYS A 97 19.37 15.83 -0.43
C LYS A 97 19.63 14.97 -1.67
N GLN A 98 19.70 13.66 -1.51
CA GLN A 98 19.83 12.74 -2.65
C GLN A 98 18.49 12.43 -3.30
N LEU A 99 17.40 12.44 -2.52
CA LEU A 99 16.04 12.22 -3.02
C LEU A 99 15.48 13.43 -3.77
N GLU A 100 15.85 14.67 -3.38
CA GLU A 100 15.44 15.91 -4.07
C GLU A 100 15.86 15.99 -5.55
N LYS A 101 16.75 15.10 -6.00
CA LYS A 101 17.19 15.01 -7.40
C LYS A 101 16.23 14.23 -8.29
N PHE A 102 15.21 13.60 -7.71
CA PHE A 102 14.23 12.72 -8.36
C PHE A 102 12.80 13.19 -8.04
#